data_AF-A0A6I2LT58-F1
#
_entry.id   AF-A0A6I2LT58-F1
#
_cell.length_a   1.000
_cell.length_b   1.000
_cell.length_c   1.000
_cell.angle_alpha   90.00
_cell.angle_beta   90.00
_cell.angle_gamma   90.00
#
_symmetry.space_group_name_H-M   'P 1'
#
loop_
_entity.id
_entity.type
_entity.pdbx_description
1 polymer ?
#
loop_
_entity_poly.entity_id
_entity_poly.type
_entity_poly.pdbx_seq_one_letter_code
_entity_poly.pdbx_strand_id
1 'polypeptide(L)'
;MSGHLGALVRARKALLEGRPQDCEREILAFEAFLETAPAPAAERERCVRLVRELHGLAQACAEGAASACRTFAEALEAAGQLTTYDSGGARAHRQARPRPGRAF
;
A
#
# COMPACT_ATOMS: atom_id res chain seq x y z
N MET A 1 11.17 27.87 -4.04
CA MET A 1 10.35 26.80 -3.45
C MET A 1 11.06 26.36 -2.18
N SER A 2 10.41 26.40 -1.02
CA SER A 2 11.08 26.03 0.24
C SER A 2 11.40 24.53 0.34
N GLY A 3 12.31 24.17 1.25
CA GLY A 3 12.62 22.77 1.58
C GLY A 3 11.38 21.98 2.01
N HIS A 4 10.48 22.62 2.75
CA HIS A 4 9.19 22.05 3.20
C HIS A 4 8.34 21.58 2.02
N LEU A 5 8.04 22.48 1.09
CA LEU A 5 7.18 22.18 -0.05
C LEU A 5 7.88 21.18 -1.00
N GLY A 6 9.21 21.26 -1.11
CA GLY A 6 10.01 20.30 -1.87
C GLY A 6 9.88 18.87 -1.36
N ALA A 7 10.00 18.67 -0.05
CA ALA A 7 9.86 17.37 0.58
C ALA A 7 8.46 16.76 0.36
N LEU A 8 7.39 17.55 0.55
CA LEU A 8 6.02 17.07 0.32
C LEU A 8 5.74 16.69 -1.14
N VAL A 9 6.27 17.46 -2.10
CA VAL A 9 6.13 17.13 -3.53
C VAL A 9 6.84 15.82 -3.87
N ARG A 10 8.05 15.60 -3.33
CA ARG A 10 8.79 14.34 -3.53
C ARG A 10 8.12 13.16 -2.84
N ALA A 11 7.60 13.35 -1.63
CA ALA A 11 6.83 12.33 -0.91
C ALA A 11 5.62 11.88 -1.74
N ARG A 12 4.85 12.82 -2.29
CA ARG A 12 3.70 12.52 -3.14
C ARG A 12 4.11 11.74 -4.38
N LYS A 13 5.20 12.14 -5.03
CA LYS A 13 5.72 11.41 -6.20
C LYS A 13 6.10 9.98 -5.85
N ALA A 14 6.84 9.79 -4.76
CA ALA A 14 7.25 8.46 -4.30
C ALA A 14 6.05 7.55 -4.00
N LEU A 15 5.02 8.09 -3.34
CA LEU A 15 3.80 7.33 -3.05
C LEU A 15 3.06 6.89 -4.33
N LEU A 16 2.92 7.79 -5.32
CA LEU A 16 2.29 7.49 -6.61
C LEU A 16 3.08 6.47 -7.45
N GLU A 17 4.40 6.42 -7.28
CA GLU A 17 5.28 5.46 -7.95
C GLU A 17 5.43 4.14 -7.18
N GLY A 18 4.68 3.93 -6.09
CA GLY A 18 4.72 2.70 -5.31
C GLY A 18 6.02 2.51 -4.52
N ARG A 19 6.67 3.62 -4.13
CA ARG A 19 7.92 3.64 -3.36
C ARG A 19 7.67 4.13 -1.92
N PRO A 20 7.06 3.32 -1.04
CA PRO A 20 6.64 3.78 0.29
C PRO A 20 7.82 4.18 1.19
N GLN A 21 8.98 3.51 1.09
CA GLN A 21 10.17 3.87 1.88
C GLN A 21 10.74 5.23 1.46
N ASP A 22 10.71 5.54 0.16
CA ASP A 22 11.12 6.85 -0.33
C ASP A 22 10.13 7.94 0.12
N CYS A 23 8.83 7.62 0.17
CA CYS A 23 7.81 8.53 0.70
C CYS A 23 8.04 8.83 2.17
N GLU A 24 8.28 7.82 3.00
CA GLU A 24 8.56 7.96 4.43
C GLU A 24 9.79 8.84 4.67
N ARG A 25 10.88 8.59 3.94
CA ARG A 25 12.11 9.41 4.03
C ARG A 25 11.84 10.89 3.77
N GLU A 26 11.01 11.20 2.77
CA GLU A 26 10.68 12.59 2.44
C GLU A 26 9.73 13.23 3.46
N ILE A 27 8.84 12.46 4.09
CA ILE A 27 8.03 12.96 5.21
C ILE A 27 8.91 13.28 6.42
N LEU A 28 9.85 12.41 6.79
CA LEU A 28 10.81 12.69 7.86
C LEU A 28 11.67 13.93 7.57
N ALA A 29 12.07 14.12 6.31
CA ALA A 29 12.79 15.32 5.90
C ALA A 29 11.91 16.59 6.05
N PHE A 30 10.63 16.50 5.72
CA PHE A 30 9.67 17.59 5.96
C PHE A 30 9.52 17.94 7.44
N GLU A 31 9.41 16.94 8.31
CA GLU A 31 9.34 17.12 9.76
C GLU A 31 10.61 17.78 10.31
N ALA A 32 11.78 17.31 9.89
CA ALA A 32 13.06 17.93 10.26
C ALA A 32 13.15 19.40 9.80
N PHE A 33 12.61 19.75 8.62
CA PHE A 33 12.54 21.14 8.20
C PHE A 33 11.65 21.98 9.15
N LEU A 34 10.49 21.45 9.57
CA LEU A 34 9.60 22.16 10.48
C LEU A 34 10.20 22.40 11.86
N GLU A 35 11.03 21.48 12.35
CA GLU A 35 11.77 21.66 13.61
C GLU A 35 12.77 22.80 13.52
N THR A 36 13.42 22.99 12.37
CA THR A 36 14.42 24.06 12.18
C THR A 36 13.79 25.43 11.95
N ALA A 37 12.69 25.50 11.19
CA ALA A 37 12.00 26.74 10.90
C ALA A 37 10.57 26.44 10.46
N PRO A 38 9.59 27.24 10.89
CA PRO A 38 8.22 27.06 10.40
C PRO A 38 8.16 27.30 8.89
N ALA A 39 7.26 26.58 8.21
CA ALA A 39 7.02 26.78 6.78
C ALA A 39 6.66 28.27 6.48
N PRO A 40 7.17 28.84 5.38
CA PRO A 40 6.89 30.23 5.00
C PRO A 40 5.38 30.48 4.89
N ALA A 41 4.90 31.63 5.39
CA ALA A 41 3.47 31.94 5.44
C ALA A 41 2.78 31.77 4.07
N ALA A 42 3.45 32.20 2.98
CA ALA A 42 2.96 32.06 1.61
C ALA A 42 2.80 30.60 1.12
N GLU A 43 3.48 29.64 1.75
CA GLU A 43 3.47 28.22 1.33
C GLU A 43 2.71 27.31 2.32
N ARG A 44 2.32 27.80 3.52
CA ARG A 44 1.67 27.00 4.56
C ARG A 44 0.40 26.32 4.09
N GLU A 45 -0.49 27.05 3.45
CA GLU A 45 -1.76 26.49 2.97
C GLU A 45 -1.53 25.36 1.95
N ARG A 46 -0.51 25.52 1.09
CA ARG A 46 -0.12 24.53 0.11
C ARG A 46 0.48 23.28 0.77
N CYS A 47 1.28 23.46 1.82
CA CYS A 47 1.82 22.34 2.61
C CYS A 47 0.68 21.57 3.31
N VAL A 48 -0.25 22.27 3.97
CA VAL A 48 -1.42 21.65 4.61
C VAL A 48 -2.24 20.84 3.62
N ARG A 49 -2.49 21.40 2.42
CA ARG A 49 -3.22 20.71 1.36
C ARG A 49 -2.51 19.43 0.92
N LEU A 50 -1.20 19.50 0.65
CA LEU A 50 -0.41 18.33 0.24
C LEU A 50 -0.34 17.26 1.32
N VAL A 51 -0.23 17.63 2.59
CA VAL A 51 -0.27 16.67 3.71
C VAL A 51 -1.63 15.95 3.76
N ARG A 52 -2.73 16.67 3.58
CA ARG A 52 -4.08 16.07 3.52
C ARG A 52 -4.24 15.13 2.32
N GLU A 53 -3.74 15.53 1.15
CA GLU A 53 -3.73 14.67 -0.05
C GLU A 53 -2.91 13.40 0.19
N LEU A 54 -1.71 13.53 0.74
CA LEU A 54 -0.84 12.39 1.09
C LEU A 54 -1.52 11.44 2.07
N HIS A 55 -2.18 11.97 3.09
CA HIS A 55 -2.93 11.16 4.05
C HIS A 55 -4.06 10.37 3.37
N GLY A 56 -4.86 11.03 2.54
CA GLY A 56 -5.94 10.36 1.81
C GLY A 56 -5.43 9.27 0.85
N LEU A 57 -4.32 9.52 0.15
CA LEU A 57 -3.68 8.52 -0.70
C LEU A 57 -3.17 7.33 0.12
N ALA A 58 -2.50 7.58 1.24
CA ALA A 58 -2.00 6.52 2.10
C ALA A 58 -3.13 5.66 2.67
N GLN A 59 -4.25 6.27 3.07
CA GLN A 59 -5.45 5.55 3.50
C GLN A 59 -6.02 4.66 2.40
N ALA A 60 -6.19 5.19 1.18
CA ALA A 60 -6.67 4.42 0.04
C ALA A 60 -5.74 3.24 -0.29
N CYS A 61 -4.41 3.44 -0.21
CA CYS A 61 -3.44 2.36 -0.38
C CYS A 61 -3.58 1.28 0.70
N ALA A 62 -3.78 1.66 1.97
CA ALA A 62 -3.95 0.72 3.07
C ALA A 62 -5.24 -0.11 2.93
N GLU A 63 -6.35 0.54 2.55
CA GLU A 63 -7.62 -0.13 2.28
C GLU A 63 -7.52 -1.10 1.10
N GLY A 64 -6.86 -0.68 0.02
CA GLY A 64 -6.59 -1.52 -1.14
C GLY A 64 -5.75 -2.75 -0.80
N ALA A 65 -4.68 -2.58 -0.02
CA ALA A 65 -3.84 -3.68 0.44
C ALA A 65 -4.62 -4.66 1.32
N ALA A 66 -5.42 -4.16 2.26
CA ALA A 66 -6.29 -5.00 3.09
C ALA A 66 -7.31 -5.78 2.25
N SER A 67 -7.89 -5.14 1.23
CA SER A 67 -8.81 -5.81 0.30
C SER A 67 -8.13 -6.91 -0.51
N ALA A 68 -6.94 -6.63 -1.05
CA ALA A 68 -6.18 -7.63 -1.80
C ALA A 68 -5.84 -8.85 -0.91
N CYS A 69 -5.44 -8.62 0.35
CA CYS A 69 -5.18 -9.69 1.31
C CYS A 69 -6.42 -10.58 1.53
N ARG A 70 -7.62 -9.99 1.65
CA ARG A 70 -8.87 -10.76 1.77
C ARG A 70 -9.14 -11.58 0.52
N THR A 71 -9.02 -10.99 -0.67
CA THR A 71 -9.21 -11.71 -1.93
C THR A 71 -8.23 -12.87 -2.10
N PHE A 72 -6.97 -12.69 -1.68
CA PHE A 72 -6.00 -13.80 -1.67
C PHE A 72 -6.38 -14.91 -0.69
N ALA A 73 -6.86 -14.56 0.51
CA ALA A 73 -7.31 -15.55 1.49
C ALA A 73 -8.53 -16.35 0.97
N GLU A 74 -9.52 -15.67 0.38
CA GLU A 74 -10.69 -16.29 -0.24
C GLU A 74 -10.30 -17.21 -1.41
N ALA A 75 -9.36 -16.76 -2.26
CA ALA A 75 -8.85 -17.57 -3.36
C ALA A 75 -8.12 -18.84 -2.87
N LEU A 76 -7.33 -18.73 -1.79
CA LEU A 76 -6.66 -19.87 -1.16
C LEU A 76 -7.67 -20.86 -0.55
N GLU A 77 -8.72 -20.36 0.10
CA GLU A 77 -9.79 -21.19 0.65
C GLU A 77 -10.54 -21.92 -0.48
N ALA A 78 -10.94 -21.21 -1.53
CA ALA A 78 -11.60 -21.80 -2.69
C ALA A 78 -10.71 -22.85 -3.39
N ALA A 79 -9.41 -22.59 -3.50
CA ALA A 79 -8.45 -23.57 -4.05
C ALA A 79 -8.32 -24.82 -3.17
N GLY A 80 -8.37 -24.67 -1.84
CA GLY A 80 -8.37 -25.78 -0.88
C GLY A 80 -9.66 -26.60 -0.87
N GLN A 81 -10.77 -26.00 -1.29
CA GLN A 81 -12.11 -26.60 -1.36
C GLN A 81 -12.52 -27.04 -2.77
N LEU A 82 -11.59 -27.09 -3.73
CA LEU A 82 -11.87 -27.54 -5.10
C LEU A 82 -12.48 -28.94 -5.09
N THR A 83 -13.80 -28.97 -5.24
CA THR A 83 -14.56 -30.21 -5.36
C THR A 83 -14.39 -30.67 -6.80
N THR A 84 -13.53 -31.67 -7.01
CA THR A 84 -13.36 -32.27 -8.33
C THR A 84 -14.46 -33.29 -8.55
N TYR A 85 -15.09 -33.30 -9.72
CA TYR A 85 -15.92 -34.43 -10.13
C TYR A 85 -15.03 -35.41 -10.90
N ASP A 86 -15.15 -36.70 -10.63
CA ASP A 86 -14.49 -37.69 -11.49
C ASP A 86 -15.19 -37.80 -12.85
N SER A 87 -14.60 -38.54 -13.79
CA SER A 87 -15.18 -38.76 -15.11
C SER A 87 -16.52 -39.51 -15.10
N GLY A 88 -16.96 -40.01 -13.94
CA GLY A 88 -18.28 -40.62 -13.72
C GLY A 88 -19.32 -39.66 -13.11
N GLY A 89 -18.96 -38.39 -12.87
CA GLY A 89 -19.87 -37.39 -12.28
C GLY A 89 -20.05 -37.50 -10.77
N ALA A 90 -19.29 -38.35 -10.08
CA ALA A 90 -19.34 -38.46 -8.63
C ALA A 90 -18.49 -37.36 -7.97
N ARG A 91 -18.98 -36.80 -6.84
CA ARG A 91 -18.25 -35.80 -6.05
C ARG A 91 -17.01 -36.42 -5.44
N ALA A 92 -15.82 -35.98 -5.89
CA ALA A 92 -14.56 -36.30 -5.26
C ALA A 92 -14.02 -35.06 -4.52
N HIS A 93 -14.12 -35.05 -3.20
CA HIS A 93 -13.39 -34.08 -2.39
C HIS A 93 -11.89 -34.42 -2.44
N ARG A 94 -11.14 -33.74 -3.31
CA ARG A 94 -9.69 -33.69 -3.20
C ARG A 94 -9.33 -32.51 -2.30
N GLN A 95 -8.96 -32.80 -1.05
CA GLN A 95 -8.14 -31.84 -0.30
C GLN A 95 -6.85 -31.63 -1.11
N ALA A 96 -6.70 -30.45 -1.70
CA ALA A 96 -5.44 -30.04 -2.29
C ALA A 96 -4.42 -29.94 -1.14
N ARG A 97 -3.64 -31.00 -0.91
CA ARG A 97 -2.51 -30.93 0.03
C ARG A 97 -1.59 -29.80 -0.43
N PRO A 98 -1.18 -28.87 0.44
CA PRO A 98 -0.16 -27.90 0.10
C PRO A 98 1.09 -28.68 -0.32
N ARG A 99 1.52 -28.51 -1.58
CA ARG A 99 2.82 -29.01 -2.01
C ARG A 99 3.87 -28.22 -1.22
N PRO A 100 4.82 -28.89 -0.53
CA PRO A 100 5.92 -28.17 0.09
C PRO A 100 6.64 -27.37 -0.99
N GLY A 101 6.77 -26.07 -0.75
CA GLY A 101 7.29 -25.10 -1.70
C GLY A 101 8.64 -25.53 -2.25
N ARG A 102 8.80 -25.44 -3.57
CA ARG A 102 10.11 -25.44 -4.21
C ARG A 102 10.65 -24.03 -4.04
N ALA A 103 11.68 -23.88 -3.21
CA ALA A 103 12.42 -22.64 -3.06
C ALA A 103 12.95 -22.20 -4.43
N PHE A 104 12.68 -20.95 -4.79
CA PHE A 104 13.36 -20.20 -5.85
C PHE A 104 13.79 -18.88 -5.25
#